data_AF-A0A5K0WYI5-F1
#
_entry.id   AF-A0A5K0WYI5-F1
#
_cell.length_a   1.000
_cell.length_b   1.000
_cell.length_c   1.000
_cell.angle_alpha   90.00
_cell.angle_beta   90.00
_cell.angle_gamma   90.00
#
_symmetry.space_group_name_H-M   'P 1'
#
loop_
_entity.id
_entity.type
_entity.pdbx_description
1 polymer ?
#
loop_
_entity_poly.entity_id
_entity_poly.type
_entity_poly.pdbx_seq_one_letter_code
_entity_poly.pdbx_strand_id
1 'polypeptide(L)' 'GIKPAALDMVNDPEVKLLIEKCLAPASERPSARELLKYQFLQHIDLKEQACNSLQLPTLVPQTSNLEGSSVHSDAASVTQ' A
#
# COMPACT_ATOMS: atom_id res chain seq x y z
N GLY A 1 0.06 16.92 2.18
CA GLY A 1 -1.01 17.19 1.20
C GLY A 1 -2.06 18.06 1.84
N ILE A 2 -2.89 18.75 1.04
CA ILE A 2 -3.97 19.60 1.55
C ILE A 2 -5.24 18.75 1.65
N LYS A 3 -5.98 18.87 2.76
CA LYS A 3 -7.29 18.20 2.95
C LYS A 3 -8.30 18.81 1.95
N PRO A 4 -8.95 18.01 1.09
CA PRO A 4 -9.92 18.53 0.14
C PRO A 4 -11.19 18.99 0.85
N ALA A 5 -11.72 20.17 0.48
CA ALA A 5 -12.96 20.71 1.06
C ALA A 5 -14.18 19.81 0.82
N ALA A 6 -14.18 19.04 -0.29
CA ALA A 6 -15.22 18.07 -0.60
C ALA A 6 -15.39 16.98 0.48
N LEU A 7 -14.39 16.75 1.34
CA LEU A 7 -14.50 15.80 2.44
C LEU A 7 -15.59 16.20 3.46
N ASP A 8 -15.94 17.49 3.54
CA ASP A 8 -17.04 17.93 4.40
C ASP A 8 -18.42 17.57 3.85
N MET A 9 -18.51 17.17 2.58
CA MET A 9 -19.75 16.70 1.96
C MET A 9 -20.04 15.22 2.24
N VAL A 10 -19.13 14.51 2.93
CA VAL A 10 -19.34 13.12 3.31
C VAL A 10 -20.27 13.07 4.53
N ASN A 11 -21.50 12.61 4.31
CA ASN A 11 -22.55 12.57 5.33
C ASN A 11 -22.36 11.45 6.36
N ASP A 12 -21.81 10.32 5.93
CA ASP A 12 -21.60 9.19 6.82
C ASP A 12 -20.35 9.44 7.71
N PRO A 13 -20.51 9.47 9.04
CA PRO A 13 -19.41 9.81 9.94
C PRO A 13 -18.32 8.72 9.97
N GLU A 14 -18.67 7.45 9.78
CA GLU A 14 -17.71 6.34 9.78
C GLU A 14 -16.85 6.39 8.50
N VAL A 15 -17.49 6.66 7.36
CA VAL A 15 -16.81 6.84 6.07
C VAL A 15 -15.93 8.10 6.08
N LYS A 16 -16.44 9.22 6.61
CA LYS A 16 -15.68 10.47 6.72
C LYS A 16 -14.40 10.26 7.54
N LEU A 17 -14.51 9.59 8.70
CA LEU A 17 -13.38 9.29 9.57
C LEU A 17 -12.35 8.38 8.90
N LEU A 18 -12.80 7.37 8.15
CA LEU A 18 -11.90 6.51 7.38
C LEU A 18 -11.07 7.32 6.38
N ILE A 19 -11.74 8.18 5.59
CA ILE A 19 -11.05 9.01 4.58
C ILE A 19 -10.05 9.95 5.25
N GLU A 20 -10.40 10.53 6.40
CA GLU A 20 -9.48 11.37 7.18
C GLU A 20 -8.21 10.63 7.60
N LYS A 21 -8.34 9.40 8.11
CA LYS A 21 -7.19 8.55 8.47
C LYS A 21 -6.31 8.23 7.25
N CYS A 22 -6.93 8.02 6.09
CA CYS A 22 -6.19 7.79 4.84
C CYS A 22 -5.48 9.03 4.31
N LEU A 23 -5.93 10.24 4.67
CA LEU A 23 -5.32 11.50 4.24
C LEU A 23 -4.30 12.05 5.25
N ALA A 24 -4.19 11.43 6.43
CA ALA A 24 -3.19 11.75 7.44
C ALA A 24 -1.75 11.67 6.89
N PRO A 25 -0.77 12.29 7.58
CA PRO A 25 0.65 12.14 7.27
C PRO A 25 1.03 10.67 7.13
N ALA A 26 2.02 10.37 6.28
CA ALA A 26 2.38 8.99 5.94
C ALA A 26 2.68 8.11 7.17
N SER A 27 3.30 8.68 8.20
CA SER A 27 3.62 8.00 9.45
C SER A 27 2.40 7.61 10.30
N GLU A 28 1.28 8.29 10.12
CA GLU A 28 0.03 8.09 10.87
C GLU A 28 -1.02 7.35 10.06
N ARG A 29 -0.77 7.15 8.77
CA ARG A 29 -1.70 6.53 7.84
C ARG A 29 -1.78 5.02 8.15
N PRO A 30 -2.96 4.47 8.45
CA PRO A 30 -3.11 3.07 8.79
C PRO A 30 -2.79 2.18 7.58
N SER A 31 -2.34 0.96 7.85
CA SER A 31 -2.13 -0.04 6.81
C SER A 31 -3.45 -0.46 6.17
N ALA A 32 -3.38 -0.99 4.94
CA ALA A 32 -4.56 -1.54 4.26
C ALA A 32 -5.24 -2.63 5.08
N ARG A 33 -4.46 -3.48 5.77
CA ARG A 33 -4.97 -4.53 6.66
C ARG A 33 -5.79 -3.97 7.83
N GLU A 34 -5.44 -2.80 8.34
CA GLU A 34 -6.18 -2.15 9.42
C GLU A 34 -7.44 -1.46 8.90
N LEU A 35 -7.39 -0.87 7.70
CA LEU A 35 -8.56 -0.29 7.03
C LEU A 35 -9.62 -1.35 6.69
N LEU A 36 -9.23 -2.57 6.35
CA LEU A 36 -10.19 -3.64 6.07
C LEU A 36 -10.96 -4.14 7.30
N LYS A 37 -10.59 -3.71 8.52
CA LYS A 37 -11.32 -4.06 9.75
C LYS A 37 -12.56 -3.19 9.99
N TYR A 38 -12.78 -2.12 9.24
CA TYR A 38 -13.95 -1.25 9.42
C TYR A 38 -15.21 -1.96 8.92
N GLN A 39 -16.31 -1.86 9.68
CA GLN A 39 -17.49 -2.72 9.48
C GLN A 39 -18.06 -2.59 8.06
N PHE A 40 -18.12 -1.38 7.51
CA PHE A 40 -18.61 -1.14 6.15
C PHE A 40 -17.69 -1.69 5.04
N LEU A 41 -16.43 -1.99 5.35
CA LEU A 41 -15.47 -2.63 4.44
C LEU A 41 -15.41 -4.16 4.62
N GLN A 42 -15.98 -4.70 5.69
CA GLN A 42 -16.02 -6.14 5.94
C GLN A 42 -17.04 -6.86 5.04
N HIS A 43 -18.03 -6.15 4.50
CA HIS A 43 -19.10 -6.71 3.65
C HIS A 43 -18.65 -7.06 2.21
N ILE A 44 -17.38 -7.37 2.02
CA ILE A 44 -16.99 -8.11 0.83
C ILE A 44 -17.34 -9.56 1.17
N ASP A 45 -18.55 -10.00 0.82
CA ASP A 45 -18.86 -11.42 0.56
C ASP A 45 -18.01 -11.86 -0.64
N LEU A 46 -16.70 -11.80 -0.44
CA LEU A 46 -15.67 -12.26 -1.34
C LEU A 46 -15.66 -13.77 -1.18
N LYS A 47 -16.75 -14.39 -1.60
CA LYS A 47 -16.78 -15.80 -1.92
C LYS A 47 -15.89 -15.95 -3.16
N GLU A 48 -14.58 -15.96 -2.89
CA GLU A 48 -13.60 -16.69 -3.69
C GLU A 48 -13.27 -16.14 -5.09
N GLN A 49 -13.45 -14.85 -5.41
CA GLN A 49 -13.22 -14.40 -6.80
C GLN A 49 -12.45 -13.10 -7.09
N ALA A 50 -12.00 -12.28 -6.12
CA ALA A 50 -11.20 -11.10 -6.49
C ALA A 50 -9.69 -11.35 -6.62
N CYS A 51 -9.11 -12.33 -5.92
CA CYS A 51 -7.68 -12.62 -6.01
C CYS A 51 -7.30 -13.44 -7.26
N ASN A 52 -8.26 -14.17 -7.83
CA ASN A 52 -8.04 -15.01 -9.01
C ASN A 52 -8.34 -14.27 -10.32
N SER A 53 -9.13 -13.19 -10.29
CA SER A 53 -9.50 -12.42 -11.49
C SER A 53 -8.63 -11.18 -11.73
N LEU A 54 -7.85 -10.74 -10.73
CA LEU A 54 -6.75 -9.79 -10.93
C LEU A 54 -5.49 -10.52 -11.43
N GLN A 55 -5.62 -11.31 -12.49
CA GLN A 55 -4.48 -11.66 -13.32
C GLN A 55 -4.08 -10.41 -14.10
N LEU A 56 -3.56 -9.41 -13.38
CA LEU A 56 -2.95 -8.24 -13.99
C LEU A 56 -1.77 -8.79 -14.80
N PRO A 57 -1.70 -8.55 -16.12
CA PRO A 57 -0.52 -8.95 -16.87
C PRO A 57 0.66 -8.30 -16.18
N THR A 58 1.56 -9.12 -15.66
CA THR A 58 2.79 -8.71 -15.01
C THR A 58 3.60 -7.95 -16.04
N LEU A 59 3.38 -6.64 -16.18
CA LEU A 59 4.33 -5.76 -16.83
C LEU A 59 5.46 -5.59 -15.84
N VAL A 60 6.30 -6.62 -15.76
CA VAL A 60 7.66 -6.49 -15.30
C VAL A 60 8.28 -5.34 -16.10
N PRO A 61 8.78 -4.27 -15.46
CA PRO A 61 9.74 -3.43 -16.14
C PRO A 61 10.90 -4.37 -16.48
N GLN A 62 11.06 -4.68 -17.76
CA GLN A 62 12.23 -5.38 -18.27
C GLN A 62 13.41 -4.45 -18.02
N THR A 63 14.05 -4.55 -16.85
CA THR A 63 15.36 -3.97 -16.61
C THR A 63 16.33 -4.74 -17.48
N SER A 64 16.52 -4.25 -18.70
CA SER A 64 17.61 -4.69 -19.56
C SER A 64 18.92 -4.34 -18.85
N ASN A 65 19.58 -5.39 -18.37
CA ASN A 65 21.02 -5.53 -18.18
C ASN A 65 21.76 -4.30 -17.62
N LEU A 66 21.86 -4.20 -16.29
CA LEU A 66 23.09 -3.69 -15.70
C LEU A 66 24.10 -4.85 -15.66
N GLU A 67 24.69 -5.12 -16.82
CA GLU A 67 25.92 -5.90 -16.91
C GLU A 67 27.03 -5.06 -16.27
N GLY A 68 27.50 -5.55 -15.13
CA GLY A 68 28.48 -4.88 -14.29
C GLY A 68 28.95 -5.86 -13.23
N SER A 69 29.45 -6.99 -13.68
CA SER A 69 30.10 -8.03 -12.89
C SER A 69 31.14 -7.43 -11.95
N SER A 70 30.99 -7.63 -10.64
CA SER A 70 32.15 -7.90 -9.80
C SER A 70 31.71 -8.65 -8.55
N VAL A 71 31.97 -9.94 -8.60
CA VAL A 71 32.16 -10.78 -7.42
C VAL A 71 33.33 -10.22 -6.61
N HIS A 72 33.15 -10.03 -5.31
CA HIS A 72 34.21 -10.21 -4.34
C HIS A 72 33.60 -10.51 -2.98
N SER A 73 34.17 -11.56 -2.40
CA SER A 73 33.68 -12.36 -1.31
C SER A 73 33.81 -11.69 0.06
N ASP A 74 33.17 -12.34 1.02
CA ASP A 74 33.24 -12.22 2.47
C ASP A 74 34.47 -11.57 3.14
N ALA A 75 34.11 -10.92 4.26
CA ALA A 75 34.76 -10.95 5.58
C ALA A 75 35.91 -9.98 5.94
N ALA A 76 35.76 -9.57 7.21
CA ALA A 76 36.75 -9.11 8.19
C ALA A 76 36.99 -7.60 8.33
N SER A 77 36.61 -7.13 9.52
CA SER A 77 37.27 -6.12 10.34
C SER A 77 38.68 -5.73 9.88
N VAL A 78 39.07 -4.45 10.00
CA VAL A 78 39.56 -3.88 11.26
C VAL A 78 39.96 -2.41 11.07
N THR A 79 39.77 -1.68 12.16
CA THR A 79 40.30 -0.37 12.58
C THR A 79 41.79 -0.13 12.29
N GLN A 80 42.13 1.08 11.83
CA GLN A 80 42.96 2.03 12.59
C GLN A 80 42.74 3.46 12.10
#